data_AF-A0A382LPR5-F1
#
_entry.id   AF-A0A382LPR5-F1
#
_cell.length_a   1.000
_cell.length_b   1.000
_cell.length_c   1.000
_cell.angle_alpha   90.00
_cell.angle_beta   90.00
_cell.angle_gamma   90.00
#
_symmetry.space_group_name_H-M   'P 1'
#
loop_
_entity.id
_entity.type
_entity.pdbx_description
1 polymer ?
#
loop_
_entity_poly.entity_id
_entity_poly.type
_entity_poly.pdbx_seq_one_letter_code
_entity_poly.pdbx_strand_id
1 'polypeptide(L)' 'MIKDLTPKEFRGYLMDDEVILVDVREQWEFDICQIKGAILMP' A
#
# COMPACT_ATOMS: atom_id res chain seq x y z
N MET A 1 -7.62 16.29 0.50
CA MET A 1 -6.75 16.57 1.67
C MET A 1 -5.90 15.32 1.85
N ILE A 2 -4.57 15.44 1.83
CA ILE A 2 -3.69 14.30 2.05
C ILE A 2 -3.59 14.08 3.56
N LYS A 3 -3.73 12.84 4.00
CA LYS A 3 -3.61 12.45 5.41
C LYS A 3 -2.50 11.41 5.52
N ASP A 4 -1.53 11.70 6.38
CA ASP A 4 -0.51 10.71 6.74
C ASP A 4 -1.11 9.73 7.76
N LEU A 5 -0.82 8.44 7.58
CA LEU A 5 -1.26 7.37 8.45
C LEU A 5 -0.06 6.62 9.00
N THR A 6 -0.09 6.28 10.28
CA THR A 6 0.83 5.28 10.83
C THR A 6 0.49 3.89 10.30
N PRO A 7 1.42 2.91 10.33
CA PRO A 7 1.13 1.54 9.92
C PRO A 7 -0.04 0.90 10.69
N LYS A 8 -0.25 1.29 11.96
CA LYS A 8 -1.36 0.79 12.79
C LYS A 8 -2.71 1.33 12.32
N GLU A 9 -2.78 2.60 11.96
CA GLU A 9 -4.01 3.21 11.44
C GLU A 9 -4.33 2.72 10.03
N PHE A 10 -3.30 2.55 9.19
CA PHE A 10 -3.46 2.04 7.83
C PHE A 10 -4.03 0.62 7.77
N ARG A 11 -3.69 -0.24 8.75
CA ARG A 11 -4.15 -1.65 8.78
C ARG A 11 -5.67 -1.81 8.65
N GLY A 12 -6.46 -0.86 9.16
CA GLY A 12 -7.92 -0.91 9.04
C GLY A 12 -8.42 -0.76 7.60
N TYR A 13 -7.69 -0.03 6.76
CA TYR A 13 -8.04 0.20 5.35
C TYR A 13 -7.70 -0.98 4.45
N LEU A 14 -6.81 -1.89 4.88
CA LEU A 14 -6.50 -3.09 4.09
C LEU A 14 -7.66 -4.08 3.96
N MET A 15 -8.74 -3.88 4.72
CA MET A 15 -9.97 -4.68 4.63
C MET A 15 -11.10 -3.93 3.94
N ASP A 16 -10.85 -2.70 3.48
CA ASP A 16 -11.82 -1.87 2.80
C ASP A 16 -11.63 -2.02 1.29
N ASP A 17 -12.65 -2.53 0.58
CA ASP A 17 -12.59 -2.74 -0.87
C ASP A 17 -12.65 -1.41 -1.65
N GLU A 18 -12.91 -0.28 -0.98
CA GLU A 18 -13.00 1.05 -1.59
C GLU A 18 -11.65 1.78 -1.69
N VAL A 19 -10.53 1.16 -1.29
CA VAL A 19 -9.20 1.78 -1.38
C VAL A 19 -8.30 1.13 -2.43
N ILE A 20 -7.54 1.96 -3.13
CA ILE A 20 -6.43 1.52 -3.98
C ILE A 20 -5.13 1.71 -3.22
N LEU A 21 -4.39 0.63 -3.02
CA LEU A 21 -3.05 0.66 -2.44
C LEU A 21 -2.02 0.76 -3.56
N VAL A 22 -1.23 1.84 -3.56
CA VAL A 22 -0.14 2.05 -4.51
C VAL A 22 1.19 1.90 -3.79
N ASP A 23 2.07 1.05 -4.33
CA ASP A 23 3.46 0.91 -3.89
C ASP A 23 4.37 1.66 -4.86
N VAL A 24 5.13 2.63 -4.35
CA VAL A 24 6.02 3.51 -5.12
C VAL A 24 7.49 3.16 -4.94
N ARG A 25 7.78 1.98 -4.36
CA ARG A 25 9.13 1.45 -4.25
C ARG A 25 9.63 0.92 -5.60
N GLU A 26 10.89 0.53 -5.63
CA GLU A 26 11.48 -0.08 -6.81
C GLU A 26 10.90 -1.48 -7.09
N GLN A 27 10.89 -1.88 -8.37
CA GLN A 27 10.40 -3.21 -8.79
C GLN A 27 11.04 -4.36 -8.00
N TRP A 28 12.36 -4.28 -7.78
CA TRP A 28 13.08 -5.35 -7.07
C TRP A 28 12.65 -5.48 -5.60
N GLU A 29 12.21 -4.39 -4.95
CA GLU A 29 11.69 -4.42 -3.58
C GLU A 29 10.30 -5.06 -3.54
N PHE A 30 9.46 -4.73 -4.53
CA PHE A 30 8.12 -5.27 -4.69
C PHE A 30 8.13 -6.77 -4.99
N ASP A 31 9.10 -7.22 -5.80
CA ASP A 31 9.30 -8.63 -6.16
C ASP A 31 9.75 -9.48 -4.95
N ILE A 32 10.50 -8.87 -4.01
CA ILE A 32 10.86 -9.52 -2.73
C ILE A 32 9.63 -9.63 -1.83
N CYS A 33 8.89 -8.53 -1.64
CA CYS A 33 7.67 -8.52 -0.85
C CYS A 33 6.78 -7.31 -1.16
N GLN A 34 5.47 -7.52 -0.99
CA GLN A 34 4.46 -6.48 -1.12
C GLN A 34 3.30 -6.72 -0.16
N ILE A 35 2.55 -5.66 0.13
CA ILE A 35 1.27 -5.78 0.80
C ILE A 35 0.26 -6.29 -0.22
N LYS A 36 -0.36 -7.44 0.04
CA LYS A 36 -1.31 -8.09 -0.88
C LYS A 36 -2.36 -7.08 -1.38
N GLY A 37 -2.51 -6.98 -2.69
CA GLY A 37 -3.45 -6.07 -3.34
C GLY A 37 -2.85 -4.71 -3.72
N ALA A 38 -1.60 -4.44 -3.36
CA ALA A 38 -0.89 -3.28 -3.83
C ALA A 38 -0.65 -3.33 -5.35
N ILE A 39 -0.78 -2.17 -5.99
CA ILE A 39 -0.39 -1.93 -7.38
C ILE A 39 0.95 -1.22 -7.36
N LEU A 40 1.95 -1.80 -8.03
CA LEU A 40 3.25 -1.17 -8.18
C LEU A 40 3.17 -0.02 -9.20
N MET A 41 3.59 1.17 -8.80
CA MET A 41 3.78 2.35 -9.64
C MET A 41 5.12 3.00 -9.27
N PRO A 42 6.23 2.50 -9.84
CA PRO A 42 7.56 3.00 -9.55
C PRO A 42 7.79 4.39 -10.15
#